data_AF-A0A6B2V963-F1
#
_entry.id   AF-A0A6B2V963-F1
#
_cell.length_a   1.000
_cell.length_b   1.000
_cell.length_c   1.000
_cell.angle_alpha   90.00
_cell.angle_beta   90.00
_cell.angle_gamma   90.00
#
_symmetry.space_group_name_H-M   'P 1'
#
loop_
_entity.id
_entity.type
_entity.pdbx_description
1 polymer ?
#
loop_
_entity_poly.entity_id
_entity_poly.type
_entity_poly.pdbx_seq_one_letter_code
_entity_poly.pdbx_strand_id
1 'polypeptide(L)'
;MTAFAWAAFVANLGWAAATALAVLLLTFAVALRTGVHRIVDVAWGAAFAAVALVTYALSAGTGDPGRRALVTVLTAVWGLRLAAHIARRGRGRG
;
A
#
# COMPACT_ATOMS: atom_id res chain seq x y z
N MET A 1 21.82 -11.62 -22.81
CA MET A 1 20.59 -11.25 -22.09
C MET A 1 20.90 -11.31 -20.60
N THR A 2 20.83 -10.20 -19.88
CA THR A 2 20.98 -10.22 -18.42
C THR A 2 19.86 -11.06 -17.82
N ALA A 3 20.20 -12.13 -17.10
CA ALA A 3 19.20 -12.95 -16.41
C ALA A 3 18.44 -12.06 -15.42
N PHE A 4 17.13 -11.93 -15.62
CA PHE A 4 16.27 -11.20 -14.70
C PHE A 4 16.28 -11.90 -13.33
N ALA A 5 16.30 -11.12 -12.25
CA ALA A 5 16.36 -11.61 -10.88
C ALA A 5 15.01 -12.20 -10.41
N TRP A 6 14.58 -13.30 -11.03
CA TRP A 6 13.28 -13.95 -10.80
C TRP A 6 12.99 -14.26 -9.33
N ALA A 7 13.97 -14.79 -8.60
CA ALA A 7 13.79 -15.14 -7.19
C ALA A 7 13.47 -13.92 -6.32
N ALA A 8 14.24 -12.83 -6.49
CA ALA A 8 14.00 -11.58 -5.77
C ALA A 8 12.66 -10.93 -6.17
N PHE A 9 12.31 -11.02 -7.46
CA PHE A 9 11.02 -10.53 -7.96
C PHE A 9 9.84 -11.27 -7.33
N VAL A 10 9.84 -12.61 -7.35
CA VAL A 10 8.77 -13.43 -6.76
C VAL A 10 8.68 -13.25 -5.26
N ALA A 11 9.83 -13.16 -4.56
CA ALA A 11 9.85 -12.87 -3.13
C ALA A 11 9.21 -11.51 -2.81
N ASN A 12 9.56 -10.46 -3.56
CA ASN A 12 8.96 -9.14 -3.39
C ASN A 12 7.44 -9.15 -3.69
N LEU A 13 7.00 -9.92 -4.69
CA LEU A 13 5.58 -10.10 -4.99
C LEU A 13 4.83 -10.75 -3.81
N GLY A 14 5.43 -11.77 -3.19
CA GLY A 14 4.88 -12.39 -1.99
C GLY A 14 4.74 -11.41 -0.82
N TRP A 15 5.76 -10.60 -0.57
CA TRP A 15 5.72 -9.56 0.46
C TRP A 15 4.69 -8.46 0.17
N ALA A 16 4.56 -8.05 -1.09
CA ALA A 16 3.52 -7.11 -1.50
C ALA A 16 2.12 -7.67 -1.25
N ALA A 17 1.86 -8.92 -1.63
CA ALA A 17 0.59 -9.60 -1.40
C ALA A 17 0.28 -9.74 0.10
N ALA A 18 1.26 -10.16 0.90
CA ALA A 18 1.11 -10.28 2.36
C ALA A 18 0.82 -8.93 3.02
N THR A 19 1.50 -7.86 2.57
CA THR A 19 1.29 -6.50 3.07
C THR A 19 -0.12 -6.02 2.75
N ALA A 20 -0.57 -6.18 1.50
CA ALA A 20 -1.92 -5.81 1.09
C ALA A 20 -2.98 -6.60 1.87
N LEU A 21 -2.79 -7.92 2.01
CA LEU A 21 -3.69 -8.78 2.78
C LEU A 21 -3.77 -8.33 4.25
N ALA A 22 -2.63 -8.04 4.89
CA ALA A 22 -2.61 -7.56 6.26
C ALA A 22 -3.40 -6.25 6.44
N VAL A 23 -3.23 -5.28 5.54
CA VAL A 23 -3.98 -4.01 5.58
C VAL A 23 -5.48 -4.24 5.41
N LEU A 24 -5.88 -5.12 4.47
CA LEU A 24 -7.29 -5.43 4.22
C LEU A 24 -7.92 -6.20 5.38
N LEU A 25 -7.22 -7.15 6.00
CA LEU A 25 -7.70 -7.89 7.17
C LEU A 25 -7.85 -6.99 8.40
N LEU A 26 -6.88 -6.10 8.65
CA LEU A 26 -6.98 -5.09 9.70
C LEU A 26 -8.19 -4.18 9.47
N THR A 27 -8.39 -3.75 8.22
CA THR A 27 -9.54 -2.94 7.83
C THR A 27 -10.84 -3.67 8.04
N PHE A 28 -10.91 -4.93 7.65
CA PHE A 28 -12.09 -5.77 7.84
C PHE A 28 -12.43 -5.91 9.33
N ALA A 29 -11.44 -6.17 10.18
CA ALA A 29 -11.62 -6.23 11.63
C ALA A 29 -12.14 -4.89 12.20
N VAL A 30 -11.66 -3.75 11.70
CA VAL A 30 -12.19 -2.42 12.08
C VAL A 30 -13.62 -2.23 11.58
N ALA A 31 -13.93 -2.63 10.34
CA ALA A 31 -15.26 -2.51 9.75
C ALA A 31 -16.30 -3.34 10.51
N LEU A 32 -15.93 -4.56 10.96
CA LEU A 32 -16.80 -5.38 11.81
C LEU A 32 -17.15 -4.69 13.14
N ARG A 33 -16.21 -3.95 13.73
CA ARG A 33 -16.43 -3.23 15.00
C ARG A 33 -17.22 -1.93 14.84
N THR A 34 -17.08 -1.26 13.69
CA THR A 34 -17.69 0.05 13.46
C THR A 34 -19.00 -0.01 12.68
N GLY A 35 -19.30 -1.13 11.99
CA GLY A 35 -20.47 -1.28 11.11
C GLY A 35 -20.40 -0.43 9.83
N VAL A 36 -19.40 0.45 9.70
CA VAL A 36 -19.24 1.38 8.58
C VAL A 36 -18.34 0.76 7.52
N HIS A 37 -18.94 0.30 6.42
CA HIS A 37 -18.24 -0.34 5.32
C HIS A 37 -17.38 0.62 4.48
N ARG A 38 -17.59 1.94 4.61
CA ARG A 38 -16.81 2.99 3.92
C ARG A 38 -15.32 2.99 4.28
N ILE A 39 -14.93 2.34 5.38
CA ILE A 39 -13.53 2.26 5.81
C ILE A 39 -12.68 1.50 4.78
N VAL A 40 -13.28 0.58 3.99
CA VAL A 40 -12.61 -0.12 2.89
C VAL A 40 -12.01 0.84 1.86
N ASP A 41 -12.71 1.93 1.52
CA ASP A 41 -12.22 2.88 0.52
C ASP A 41 -10.99 3.65 1.00
N VAL A 42 -10.91 3.92 2.31
CA VAL A 42 -9.74 4.54 2.95
C VAL A 42 -8.57 3.56 2.98
N ALA A 43 -8.85 2.28 3.24
CA ALA A 43 -7.85 1.25 3.35
C ALA A 43 -7.14 0.94 2.02
N TRP A 44 -7.81 1.12 0.88
CA TRP A 44 -7.17 0.97 -0.43
C TRP A 44 -6.00 1.93 -0.60
N GLY A 45 -6.18 3.21 -0.29
CA GLY A 45 -5.11 4.20 -0.35
C GLY A 45 -3.95 3.88 0.61
N ALA A 46 -4.26 3.36 1.80
CA ALA A 46 -3.25 2.94 2.77
C ALA A 46 -2.50 1.67 2.34
N ALA A 47 -3.19 0.69 1.75
CA ALA A 47 -2.60 -0.55 1.24
C ALA A 47 -1.58 -0.27 0.14
N PHE A 48 -1.90 0.61 -0.81
CA PHE A 48 -0.96 1.01 -1.85
C PHE A 48 0.29 1.70 -1.29
N ALA A 49 0.12 2.59 -0.31
CA ALA A 49 1.25 3.25 0.34
C ALA A 49 2.13 2.23 1.09
N ALA A 50 1.52 1.29 1.83
CA ALA A 50 2.24 0.24 2.55
C ALA A 50 3.04 -0.67 1.61
N VAL A 51 2.42 -1.15 0.52
CA VAL A 51 3.10 -1.97 -0.49
C VAL A 51 4.27 -1.21 -1.13
N ALA A 52 4.08 0.07 -1.48
CA ALA A 52 5.14 0.89 -2.06
C ALA A 52 6.36 1.05 -1.14
N LEU A 53 6.13 1.20 0.17
CA LEU A 53 7.21 1.29 1.16
C LEU A 53 7.93 -0.05 1.37
N VAL A 54 7.18 -1.15 1.49
CA VAL A 54 7.75 -2.50 1.67
C VAL A 54 8.58 -2.89 0.46
N THR A 55 8.04 -2.72 -0.75
CA THR A 55 8.78 -3.03 -1.98
C THR A 55 9.97 -2.10 -2.20
N TYR A 56 9.90 -0.83 -1.79
CA TYR A 56 11.05 0.06 -1.82
C TYR A 56 12.19 -0.46 -0.95
N ALA A 57 11.90 -0.86 0.28
CA ALA A 57 12.89 -1.42 1.20
C ALA A 57 13.50 -2.73 0.66
N LEU A 58 12.66 -3.64 0.16
CA LEU A 58 13.10 -4.95 -0.35
C LEU A 58 13.86 -4.87 -1.68
N SER A 59 13.67 -3.81 -2.46
CA SER A 59 14.40 -3.60 -3.72
C SER A 59 15.75 -2.91 -3.54
N ALA A 60 16.21 -2.67 -2.30
CA ALA A 60 17.49 -2.03 -2.02
C ALA A 60 18.66 -2.72 -2.76
N GLY A 61 19.56 -1.91 -3.35
CA GLY A 61 20.65 -2.40 -4.18
C GLY A 61 20.27 -2.74 -5.64
N THR A 62 18.98 -2.65 -6.00
CA THR A 62 18.51 -2.96 -7.37
C THR A 62 17.97 -1.71 -8.07
N GLY A 63 18.38 -1.49 -9.33
CA GLY A 63 17.90 -0.39 -10.17
C GLY A 63 18.33 1.00 -9.72
N ASP A 64 17.78 2.03 -10.36
CA ASP A 64 18.09 3.43 -10.04
C ASP A 64 17.42 3.86 -8.73
N PRO A 65 18.17 4.34 -7.72
CA PRO A 65 17.61 4.73 -6.43
C PRO A 65 16.64 5.90 -6.53
N GLY A 66 16.95 6.90 -7.38
CA GLY A 66 16.14 8.10 -7.55
C GLY A 66 14.75 7.79 -8.10
N ARG A 67 14.68 6.98 -9.15
CA ARG A 67 13.43 6.52 -9.75
C ARG A 67 12.59 5.69 -8.77
N ARG A 68 13.22 4.78 -8.03
CA ARG A 68 12.52 3.96 -7.02
C ARG A 68 11.93 4.83 -5.92
N ALA A 69 12.72 5.75 -5.38
CA ALA A 69 12.27 6.68 -4.36
C ALA A 69 11.14 7.58 -4.87
N LEU A 70 11.27 8.12 -6.08
CA LEU A 70 10.25 8.96 -6.71
C LEU A 70 8.91 8.22 -6.85
N VAL A 71 8.92 7.01 -7.41
CA VAL A 71 7.71 6.19 -7.57
C VAL A 71 7.08 5.88 -6.22
N THR A 72 7.88 5.51 -5.22
CA THR A 72 7.39 5.24 -3.86
C THR A 72 6.76 6.47 -3.22
N VAL A 73 7.42 7.62 -3.29
CA VAL A 73 6.92 8.88 -2.72
C VAL A 73 5.62 9.31 -3.40
N LEU A 74 5.58 9.30 -4.73
CA LEU A 74 4.36 9.66 -5.48
C LEU A 74 3.20 8.71 -5.13
N THR A 75 3.46 7.41 -5.05
CA THR A 75 2.43 6.40 -4.70
C THR A 75 1.95 6.59 -3.26
N ALA A 76 2.85 6.80 -2.31
CA ALA A 76 2.51 7.01 -0.91
C ALA A 76 1.73 8.31 -0.71
N VAL A 77 2.19 9.43 -1.28
CA VAL A 77 1.52 10.73 -1.19
C VAL A 77 0.12 10.65 -1.81
N TRP A 78 0.00 10.05 -2.98
CA TRP A 78 -1.30 9.88 -3.64
C TRP A 78 -2.25 9.00 -2.81
N GLY A 79 -1.79 7.83 -2.36
CA GLY A 79 -2.58 6.88 -1.58
C GLY A 79 -3.04 7.46 -0.25
N LEU A 80 -2.15 8.14 0.48
CA LEU A 80 -2.46 8.81 1.74
C LEU A 80 -3.40 10.00 1.53
N ARG A 81 -3.21 10.79 0.46
CA ARG A 81 -4.12 11.90 0.11
C ARG A 81 -5.54 11.39 -0.15
N LEU A 82 -5.66 10.30 -0.92
CA LEU A 82 -6.95 9.68 -1.22
C LEU A 82 -7.62 9.16 0.06
N ALA A 83 -6.88 8.39 0.86
CA ALA A 83 -7.35 7.89 2.15
C ALA A 83 -7.82 9.02 3.08
N ALA A 84 -7.04 10.09 3.22
CA ALA A 84 -7.38 11.24 4.03
C ALA A 84 -8.58 12.03 3.47
N HIS A 85 -8.74 12.13 2.15
CA HIS A 85 -9.89 12.79 1.53
C HIS A 85 -11.19 12.03 1.85
N ILE A 86 -11.19 10.70 1.69
CA ILE A 86 -12.34 9.84 1.94
C ILE A 86 -12.68 9.80 3.44
N ALA A 87 -11.66 9.68 4.30
CA ALA A 87 -11.84 9.70 5.75
C ALA A 87 -12.44 11.03 6.24
N ARG A 88 -12.02 12.17 5.67
CA ARG A 88 -12.60 13.49 5.98
C ARG A 88 -14.04 13.62 5.50
N ARG A 89 -14.36 13.13 4.30
CA ARG A 89 -15.74 13.12 3.77
C ARG A 89 -16.69 12.22 4.57
N GLY A 90 -16.13 11.24 5.30
CA GLY A 90 -16.86 10.34 6.19
C GLY A 90 -17.33 10.96 7.50
N ARG A 91 -16.60 11.94 8.05
CA ARG A 91 -16.77 12.46 9.41
C ARG A 91 -17.98 13.39 9.66
N GLY A 92 -19.02 13.33 8.84
CA GLY A 92 -20.19 14.23 8.97
C GLY A 92 -21.55 13.61 8.68
N ARG A 93 -21.63 12.29 8.51
CA ARG A 93 -22.91 11.56 8.37
C ARG A 93 -22.84 10.33 9.26
N GLY A 94 -23.09 10.56 10.54
CA GLY A 94 -23.50 9.51 11.48
C GLY A 94 -24.88 9.00 11.11
#